data_AF-A0A452YHU7-F1
#
_entry.id   AF-A0A452YHU7-F1
#
_cell.length_a   1.000
_cell.length_b   1.000
_cell.length_c   1.000
_cell.angle_alpha   90.00
_cell.angle_beta   90.00
_cell.angle_gamma   90.00
#
_symmetry.space_group_name_H-M   'P 1'
#
loop_
_entity.id
_entity.type
_entity.pdbx_description
1 polymer ?
#
loop_
_entity_poly.entity_id
_entity_poly.type
_entity_poly.pdbx_seq_one_letter_code
_entity_poly.pdbx_strand_id
1 'polypeptide(L)'
;IYHGEEATEMGGYFISGGLERLIRILILQKRNYPMGMVRGAFIKRGAGYTDKAVVMRCVHHDQSSVTVKLYYLQNGSARLGFWFAGREILLPVGIVLKALIDTSDREIFASLTCCYSDKRERGKGVVSTQLIGERTQIILDEVRALSLFTRTQCLVHIGTFW
;
A
#
# COMPACT_ATOMS: atom_id res chain seq x y z
N ILE A 1 -27.32 29.11 -31.43
CA ILE A 1 -27.86 30.49 -31.51
C ILE A 1 -29.34 30.60 -31.12
N TYR A 2 -30.27 29.80 -31.67
CA TYR A 2 -31.72 29.96 -31.38
C TYR A 2 -32.14 29.77 -29.90
N HIS A 3 -31.25 29.28 -29.05
CA HIS A 3 -31.47 29.10 -27.61
C HIS A 3 -30.64 30.06 -26.75
N GLY A 4 -30.07 31.13 -27.32
CA GLY A 4 -29.26 32.12 -26.58
C GLY A 4 -27.80 31.73 -26.35
N GLU A 5 -27.42 30.49 -26.66
CA GLU A 5 -26.04 29.99 -26.58
C GLU A 5 -25.18 30.37 -27.80
N GLU A 6 -23.87 30.48 -27.57
CA GLU A 6 -22.87 30.74 -28.61
C GLU A 6 -22.82 29.59 -29.64
N ALA A 7 -22.51 29.92 -30.90
CA ALA A 7 -22.55 28.95 -32.01
C ALA A 7 -21.48 27.85 -31.90
N THR A 8 -20.38 28.14 -31.20
CA THR A 8 -19.22 27.25 -31.00
C THR A 8 -19.00 26.92 -29.53
N GLU A 9 -20.06 26.92 -28.73
CA GLU A 9 -19.98 26.61 -27.30
C GLU A 9 -19.47 25.17 -27.09
N MET A 10 -18.44 25.02 -26.25
CA MET A 10 -17.74 23.74 -26.02
C MET A 10 -18.17 23.08 -24.70
N GLY A 11 -18.70 23.86 -23.75
CA GLY A 11 -19.08 23.38 -22.42
C GLY A 11 -17.88 22.92 -21.58
N GLY A 12 -18.15 22.05 -20.59
CA GLY A 12 -17.12 21.51 -19.69
C GLY A 12 -16.94 22.30 -18.38
N TYR A 13 -17.86 23.22 -18.09
CA TYR A 13 -17.96 23.96 -16.84
C TYR A 13 -19.34 23.77 -16.21
N PHE A 14 -19.49 24.24 -14.97
CA PHE A 14 -20.72 24.21 -14.19
C PHE A 14 -21.19 25.64 -13.95
N ILE A 15 -22.50 25.87 -13.99
CA ILE A 15 -23.09 27.15 -13.60
C ILE A 15 -23.56 27.05 -12.15
N SER A 16 -23.06 27.93 -11.28
CA SER A 16 -23.43 27.97 -9.86
C SER A 16 -23.70 29.42 -9.46
N GLY A 17 -24.97 29.74 -9.18
CA GLY A 17 -25.39 31.09 -8.82
C GLY A 17 -25.19 32.12 -9.94
N GLY A 18 -25.35 31.72 -11.21
CA GLY A 18 -25.11 32.59 -12.37
C GLY A 18 -23.64 32.77 -12.75
N LEU A 19 -22.72 32.08 -12.07
CA LEU A 19 -21.29 32.10 -12.38
C LEU A 19 -20.85 30.77 -12.98
N GLU A 20 -20.07 30.84 -14.07
CA GLU A 20 -19.42 29.70 -14.67
C GLU A 20 -18.19 29.29 -13.85
N ARG A 21 -18.06 27.99 -13.56
CA ARG A 21 -17.01 27.42 -12.73
C ARG A 21 -16.50 26.13 -13.34
N LEU A 22 -15.19 25.94 -13.35
CA LEU A 22 -14.56 24.71 -13.83
C LEU A 22 -13.89 23.95 -12.69
N ILE A 23 -13.93 22.61 -12.75
CA ILE A 23 -13.14 21.76 -11.87
C ILE A 23 -11.80 21.53 -12.55
N ARG A 24 -10.71 21.97 -11.91
CA ARG A 24 -9.37 21.84 -12.46
C ARG A 24 -8.94 20.38 -12.49
N ILE A 25 -8.46 19.92 -13.65
CA ILE A 25 -7.85 18.59 -13.81
C ILE A 25 -6.53 18.55 -13.03
N LEU A 26 -6.33 17.50 -12.23
CA LEU A 26 -5.13 17.28 -11.42
C LEU A 26 -4.34 16.07 -11.91
N ILE A 27 -3.01 16.21 -11.96
CA ILE A 27 -2.11 15.10 -12.22
C ILE A 27 -1.89 14.34 -10.90
N LEU A 28 -2.23 13.05 -10.91
CA LEU A 28 -2.09 12.15 -9.76
C LEU A 28 -1.11 11.02 -10.06
N GLN A 29 -0.69 10.31 -9.00
CA GLN A 29 0.11 9.10 -9.13
C GLN A 29 -0.60 8.04 -9.99
N LYS A 30 0.19 7.27 -10.74
CA LYS A 30 -0.31 6.22 -11.63
C LYS A 30 -1.19 5.23 -10.88
N ARG A 31 -2.38 4.95 -11.42
CA ARG A 31 -3.34 4.00 -10.84
C ARG A 31 -2.77 2.58 -10.82
N ASN A 32 -2.99 1.87 -9.72
CA ASN A 32 -2.73 0.44 -9.56
C ASN A 32 -1.30 0.02 -9.94
N TYR A 33 -0.32 0.89 -9.66
CA TYR A 33 1.08 0.64 -9.94
C TYR A 33 1.92 0.83 -8.67
N PRO A 34 2.67 -0.19 -8.21
CA PRO A 34 3.56 -0.04 -7.06
C PRO A 34 4.79 0.78 -7.46
N MET A 35 5.00 1.91 -6.79
CA MET A 35 6.14 2.79 -7.03
C MET A 35 7.10 2.75 -5.84
N GLY A 36 8.33 2.33 -6.06
CA GLY A 36 9.42 2.51 -5.09
C GLY A 36 9.81 3.99 -5.02
N MET A 37 9.82 4.55 -3.82
CA MET A 37 10.15 5.95 -3.57
C MET A 37 11.25 6.08 -2.51
N VAL A 38 12.15 7.04 -2.74
CA VAL A 38 13.14 7.49 -1.76
C VAL A 38 12.84 8.94 -1.39
N ARG A 39 12.40 9.19 -0.17
CA ARG A 39 12.00 10.53 0.31
C ARG A 39 12.40 10.73 1.76
N GLY A 40 13.18 11.79 2.03
CA GLY A 40 13.57 12.17 3.40
C GLY A 40 12.39 12.50 4.33
N ALA A 41 11.22 12.80 3.78
CA ALA A 41 9.99 12.99 4.55
C ALA A 41 9.54 11.71 5.30
N PHE A 42 9.90 10.51 4.83
CA PHE A 42 9.53 9.27 5.50
C PHE A 42 10.28 9.06 6.82
N ILE A 43 11.52 9.54 6.91
CA ILE A 43 12.32 9.49 8.15
C ILE A 43 11.64 10.32 9.26
N LYS A 44 11.02 11.45 8.90
CA LYS A 44 10.34 12.35 9.86
C LYS A 44 9.12 11.72 10.54
N ARG A 45 8.68 10.53 10.12
CA ARG A 45 7.51 9.84 10.67
C ARG A 45 7.75 9.26 12.06
N GLY A 46 9.00 8.95 12.40
CA GLY A 46 9.36 8.43 13.71
C GLY A 46 10.71 7.74 13.73
N ALA A 47 11.19 7.44 14.94
CA ALA A 47 12.41 6.67 15.13
C ALA A 47 12.30 5.30 14.44
N GLY A 48 13.37 4.88 13.76
CA GLY A 48 13.44 3.59 13.06
C GLY A 48 12.85 3.58 11.65
N TYR A 49 12.23 4.65 11.16
CA TYR A 49 11.83 4.76 9.75
C TYR A 49 13.04 5.05 8.85
N THR A 50 13.00 4.53 7.63
CA THR A 50 13.98 4.86 6.58
C THR A 50 13.40 5.85 5.57
N ASP A 51 14.24 6.30 4.65
CA ASP A 51 13.85 7.10 3.48
C ASP A 51 13.14 6.29 2.39
N LYS A 52 12.98 4.96 2.55
CA LYS A 52 12.46 4.06 1.51
C LYS A 52 11.05 3.62 1.82
N ALA A 53 10.17 3.73 0.82
CA ALA A 53 8.83 3.15 0.87
C ALA A 53 8.35 2.76 -0.52
N VAL A 54 7.45 1.78 -0.58
CA VAL A 54 6.66 1.49 -1.79
C VAL A 54 5.30 2.13 -1.63
N VAL A 55 4.87 2.94 -2.59
CA VAL A 55 3.57 3.61 -2.57
C VAL A 55 2.74 3.12 -3.74
N MET A 56 1.48 2.77 -3.48
CA MET A 56 0.53 2.33 -4.49
C MET A 56 -0.78 3.07 -4.32
N ARG A 57 -1.26 3.71 -5.40
CA ARG A 57 -2.60 4.28 -5.47
C ARG A 57 -3.55 3.21 -5.99
N CYS A 58 -4.30 2.58 -5.09
CA CYS A 58 -5.33 1.61 -5.41
C CYS A 58 -6.61 2.36 -5.77
N VAL A 59 -7.13 2.12 -6.98
CA VAL A 59 -8.34 2.77 -7.49
C VAL A 59 -9.41 1.71 -7.71
N HIS A 60 -10.56 1.93 -7.10
CA HIS A 60 -11.73 1.07 -7.24
C HIS A 60 -12.52 1.41 -8.51
N HIS A 61 -13.49 0.58 -8.89
CA HIS A 61 -14.22 0.75 -10.16
C HIS A 61 -15.08 2.03 -10.20
N ASP A 62 -15.50 2.51 -9.03
CA ASP A 62 -16.22 3.77 -8.81
C ASP A 62 -15.31 5.01 -8.82
N GLN A 63 -14.04 4.87 -9.20
CA GLN A 63 -13.00 5.91 -9.18
C GLN A 63 -12.59 6.41 -7.78
N SER A 64 -13.15 5.86 -6.71
CA SER A 64 -12.62 6.10 -5.37
C SER A 64 -11.19 5.53 -5.27
N SER A 65 -10.32 6.18 -4.50
CA SER A 65 -8.93 5.74 -4.41
C SER A 65 -8.37 5.80 -3.01
N VAL A 66 -7.63 4.76 -2.65
CA VAL A 66 -6.90 4.64 -1.39
C VAL A 66 -5.41 4.54 -1.72
N THR A 67 -4.61 5.36 -1.06
CA THR A 67 -3.15 5.28 -1.19
C THR A 67 -2.59 4.41 -0.07
N VAL A 68 -1.97 3.31 -0.43
CA VAL A 68 -1.30 2.38 0.48
C VAL A 68 0.21 2.62 0.39
N LYS A 69 0.88 2.64 1.54
CA LYS A 69 2.33 2.89 1.66
C LYS A 69 2.96 1.78 2.48
N LEU A 70 3.95 1.10 1.93
CA LEU A 70 4.76 0.12 2.63
C LEU A 70 6.09 0.76 3.01
N TYR A 71 6.26 1.08 4.29
CA TYR A 71 7.47 1.71 4.82
C TYR A 71 8.48 0.64 5.22
N TYR A 72 9.73 0.82 4.83
CA TYR A 72 10.84 -0.01 5.28
C TYR A 72 11.47 0.58 6.54
N LEU A 73 11.66 -0.25 7.57
CA LEU A 73 12.23 0.18 8.84
C LEU A 73 13.69 -0.26 8.95
N GLN A 74 14.46 0.47 9.77
CA GLN A 74 15.88 0.20 10.02
C GLN A 74 16.12 -1.16 10.68
N ASN A 75 15.16 -1.63 11.48
CA ASN A 75 15.21 -2.97 12.08
C ASN A 75 15.01 -4.10 11.05
N GLY A 76 14.64 -3.78 9.80
CA GLY A 76 14.38 -4.77 8.76
C GLY A 76 12.94 -5.26 8.65
N SER A 77 12.04 -4.79 9.53
CA SER A 77 10.60 -5.00 9.39
C SER A 77 9.98 -3.98 8.42
N ALA A 78 8.69 -4.16 8.12
CA ALA A 78 7.92 -3.29 7.26
C ALA A 78 6.56 -2.93 7.87
N ARG A 79 6.12 -1.69 7.67
CA ARG A 79 4.81 -1.19 8.12
C ARG A 79 3.95 -0.84 6.92
N LEU A 80 2.74 -1.40 6.87
CA LEU A 80 1.73 -1.04 5.90
C LEU A 80 0.88 0.11 6.45
N GLY A 81 0.94 1.25 5.78
CA GLY A 81 0.21 2.46 6.09
C GLY A 81 -0.93 2.73 5.10
N PHE A 82 -2.10 3.05 5.61
CA PHE A 82 -3.23 3.54 4.81
C PHE A 82 -4.07 4.53 5.62
N TRP A 83 -4.78 5.41 4.92
CA TRP A 83 -5.63 6.42 5.52
C TRP A 83 -7.06 5.90 5.67
N PHE A 84 -7.62 6.04 6.86
CA PHE A 84 -9.02 5.71 7.14
C PHE A 84 -9.57 6.62 8.25
N ALA A 85 -10.80 7.11 8.09
CA ALA A 85 -11.48 7.98 9.06
C ALA A 85 -10.62 9.16 9.59
N GLY A 86 -9.86 9.81 8.72
CA GLY A 86 -9.05 10.99 9.08
C GLY A 86 -7.73 10.67 9.81
N ARG A 87 -7.41 9.38 10.05
CA ARG A 87 -6.13 8.94 10.63
C ARG A 87 -5.38 7.99 9.69
N GLU A 88 -4.05 8.00 9.78
CA GLU A 88 -3.22 7.01 9.09
C GLU A 88 -2.92 5.86 10.05
N ILE A 89 -3.34 4.66 9.66
CA ILE A 89 -3.13 3.45 10.44
C ILE A 89 -1.94 2.70 9.87
N LEU A 90 -1.09 2.20 10.75
CA LEU A 90 0.15 1.50 10.45
C LEU A 90 0.09 0.11 11.04
N LEU A 91 0.13 -0.91 10.19
CA LEU A 91 0.09 -2.30 10.61
C LEU A 91 1.42 -2.99 10.28
N PRO A 92 1.93 -3.90 11.14
CA PRO A 92 3.01 -4.80 10.76
C PRO A 92 2.61 -5.61 9.52
N VAL A 93 3.50 -5.70 8.52
CA VAL A 93 3.19 -6.40 7.26
C VAL A 93 2.85 -7.88 7.49
N GLY A 94 3.49 -8.53 8.46
CA GLY A 94 3.23 -9.93 8.77
C GLY A 94 1.78 -10.21 9.21
N ILE A 95 1.17 -9.30 9.99
CA ILE A 95 -0.24 -9.43 10.39
C ILE A 95 -1.15 -9.29 9.18
N VAL A 96 -0.86 -8.33 8.30
CA VAL A 96 -1.68 -8.10 7.09
C VAL A 96 -1.65 -9.33 6.18
N LEU A 97 -0.47 -9.93 5.96
CA LEU A 97 -0.33 -11.12 5.13
C LEU A 97 -1.17 -12.29 5.66
N LYS A 98 -1.08 -12.57 6.97
CA LYS A 98 -1.88 -13.63 7.62
C LYS A 98 -3.38 -13.33 7.69
N ALA A 99 -3.76 -12.06 7.78
CA ALA A 99 -5.16 -11.67 7.82
C ALA A 99 -5.85 -11.82 6.45
N LEU A 100 -5.13 -11.49 5.36
CA LEU A 100 -5.67 -11.55 4.01
C LEU A 100 -5.88 -12.98 3.52
N ILE A 101 -4.94 -13.88 3.78
CA ILE A 101 -4.97 -15.26 3.31
C ILE A 101 -4.58 -16.18 4.46
N ASP A 102 -5.34 -17.26 4.63
CA ASP A 102 -4.99 -18.31 5.59
C ASP A 102 -3.73 -19.04 5.11
N THR A 103 -2.59 -18.66 5.69
CA THR A 103 -1.25 -19.07 5.23
C THR A 103 -0.36 -19.40 6.41
N SER A 104 0.50 -20.40 6.23
CA SER A 104 1.52 -20.76 7.21
C SER A 104 2.75 -19.86 7.14
N ASP A 105 3.48 -19.72 8.24
CA ASP A 105 4.77 -19.01 8.29
C ASP A 105 5.74 -19.50 7.19
N ARG A 106 5.72 -20.81 6.91
CA ARG A 106 6.54 -21.44 5.88
C ARG A 106 6.17 -20.97 4.47
N GLU A 107 4.88 -20.86 4.17
CA GLU A 107 4.41 -20.38 2.87
C GLU A 107 4.74 -18.91 2.66
N ILE A 108 4.58 -18.09 3.71
CA ILE A 108 4.98 -16.68 3.69
C ILE A 108 6.48 -16.57 3.45
N PHE A 109 7.28 -17.34 4.21
CA PHE A 109 8.74 -17.37 4.06
C PHE A 109 9.18 -17.78 2.65
N ALA A 110 8.60 -18.87 2.14
CA ALA A 110 8.87 -19.36 0.80
C ALA A 110 8.47 -18.32 -0.26
N SER A 111 7.31 -17.68 -0.13
CA SER A 111 6.82 -16.69 -1.10
C SER A 111 7.70 -15.45 -1.15
N LEU A 112 8.19 -14.97 0.00
CA LEU A 112 9.06 -13.80 0.08
C LEU A 112 10.49 -14.10 -0.41
N THR A 113 10.98 -15.31 -0.16
CA THR A 113 12.34 -15.73 -0.54
C THR A 113 12.44 -16.21 -2.00
N CYS A 114 11.32 -16.65 -2.60
CA CYS A 114 11.25 -17.06 -4.00
C CYS A 114 11.15 -15.83 -4.92
N CYS A 115 12.28 -15.15 -5.14
CA CYS A 115 12.32 -13.94 -5.98
C CYS A 115 12.40 -14.21 -7.49
N TYR A 116 12.28 -15.46 -7.96
CA TYR A 116 12.31 -15.80 -9.38
C TYR A 116 11.09 -16.65 -9.75
N SER A 117 10.13 -16.01 -10.42
CA SER A 117 8.98 -16.64 -11.07
C SER A 117 9.07 -16.41 -12.56
N ASP A 118 10.11 -16.96 -13.19
CA ASP A 118 10.03 -17.21 -14.63
C ASP A 118 9.04 -18.36 -14.86
N LYS A 119 8.30 -18.32 -15.95
CA LYS A 119 7.10 -19.14 -16.22
C LYS A 119 7.35 -20.67 -16.28
N ARG A 120 8.55 -21.15 -15.98
CA ARG A 120 8.91 -22.57 -16.08
C ARG A 120 9.40 -23.21 -14.79
N GLU A 121 10.09 -22.54 -13.86
CA GLU A 121 10.57 -23.17 -12.62
C GLU A 121 10.75 -22.19 -11.47
N ARG A 122 10.39 -22.61 -10.24
CA ARG A 122 10.68 -21.88 -8.99
C ARG A 122 12.15 -22.07 -8.60
N GLY A 123 13.06 -21.33 -9.23
CA GLY A 123 14.48 -21.35 -8.91
C GLY A 123 14.83 -20.45 -7.71
N LYS A 124 15.58 -20.98 -6.73
CA LYS A 124 16.21 -20.16 -5.68
C LYS A 124 17.43 -19.41 -6.26
N GLY A 125 17.32 -18.10 -6.46
CA GLY A 125 18.49 -17.25 -6.74
C GLY A 125 19.43 -17.22 -5.54
N VAL A 126 20.73 -17.44 -5.75
CA VAL A 126 21.65 -17.87 -4.67
C VAL A 126 22.18 -16.74 -3.78
N VAL A 127 22.07 -15.47 -4.17
CA VAL A 127 22.79 -14.36 -3.51
C VAL A 127 21.88 -13.37 -2.78
N SER A 128 20.64 -13.17 -3.24
CA SER A 128 19.67 -12.28 -2.58
C SER A 128 18.84 -12.96 -1.48
N THR A 129 18.88 -14.28 -1.39
CA THR A 129 18.00 -15.07 -0.51
C THR A 129 18.37 -14.98 0.96
N GLN A 130 19.64 -14.81 1.33
CA GLN A 130 20.03 -14.79 2.74
C GLN A 130 19.56 -13.51 3.43
N LEU A 131 19.87 -12.34 2.86
CA LEU A 131 19.42 -11.06 3.39
C LEU A 131 17.89 -11.00 3.46
N ILE A 132 17.20 -11.40 2.38
CA ILE A 132 15.74 -11.41 2.34
C ILE A 132 15.18 -12.41 3.36
N GLY A 133 15.83 -13.57 3.53
CA GLY A 133 15.47 -14.58 4.52
C GLY A 133 15.55 -14.04 5.95
N GLU A 134 16.64 -13.36 6.31
CA GLU A 134 16.80 -12.72 7.63
C GLU A 134 15.71 -11.67 7.88
N ARG A 135 15.43 -10.79 6.89
CA ARG A 135 14.35 -9.79 7.02
C ARG A 135 12.97 -10.45 7.14
N THR A 136 12.75 -11.54 6.42
CA THR A 136 11.51 -12.29 6.50
C THR A 136 11.33 -12.95 7.86
N GLN A 137 12.40 -13.49 8.45
CA GLN A 137 12.38 -14.02 9.82
C GLN A 137 11.99 -12.92 10.82
N ILE A 138 12.58 -11.73 10.72
CA ILE A 138 12.24 -10.58 11.59
C ILE A 138 10.75 -10.25 11.51
N ILE A 139 10.17 -10.25 10.32
CA ILE A 139 8.72 -10.00 10.12
C ILE A 139 7.87 -11.10 10.77
N LEU A 140 8.26 -12.37 10.63
CA LEU A 140 7.53 -13.49 11.21
C LEU A 140 7.65 -13.53 12.74
N ASP A 141 8.83 -13.24 13.27
CA ASP A 141 9.09 -13.21 14.71
C ASP A 141 8.34 -12.07 15.39
N GLU A 142 8.14 -10.93 14.71
CA GLU A 142 7.28 -9.85 15.20
C GLU A 142 5.83 -10.30 15.40
N VAL A 143 5.29 -11.09 14.46
CA VAL A 143 3.93 -11.64 14.58
C VAL A 143 3.85 -12.68 15.70
N ARG A 144 4.90 -13.50 15.88
CA ARG A 144 4.99 -14.46 16.98
C ARG A 144 5.10 -13.78 18.34
N ALA A 145 5.82 -12.67 18.44
CA ALA A 145 5.93 -11.88 19.66
C ALA A 145 4.56 -11.35 20.12
N LEU A 146 3.66 -11.08 19.17
CA LEU A 146 2.27 -10.68 19.44
C LEU A 146 1.33 -11.87 19.71
N SER A 147 1.83 -13.11 19.70
CA SER A 147 1.07 -14.34 19.89
C SER A 147 -0.11 -14.52 18.91
N LEU A 148 0.05 -14.01 17.68
CA LEU A 148 -0.96 -14.11 16.62
C LEU A 148 -0.60 -15.24 15.64
N PHE A 149 -1.31 -16.35 15.73
CA PHE A 149 -1.00 -17.55 14.94
C PHE A 149 -2.01 -17.79 13.82
N THR A 150 -3.30 -17.54 14.09
CA THR A 150 -4.38 -17.82 13.13
C THR A 150 -4.85 -16.56 12.41
N ARG A 151 -5.45 -16.75 11.23
CA ARG A 151 -6.10 -15.69 10.47
C ARG A 151 -7.15 -14.95 11.30
N THR A 152 -7.99 -15.67 12.03
CA THR A 152 -9.05 -15.09 12.86
C THR A 152 -8.48 -14.21 13.97
N GLN A 153 -7.40 -14.63 14.62
CA GLN A 153 -6.72 -13.80 15.63
C GLN A 153 -6.17 -12.51 15.02
N CYS A 154 -5.56 -12.58 13.83
CA CYS A 154 -5.06 -11.41 13.14
C CYS A 154 -6.19 -10.43 12.75
N LEU A 155 -7.33 -10.94 12.29
CA LEU A 155 -8.51 -10.13 11.96
C LEU A 155 -9.11 -9.46 13.20
N VAL A 156 -9.24 -10.19 14.30
CA VAL A 156 -9.72 -9.64 15.58
C VAL A 156 -8.77 -8.55 16.08
N HIS A 157 -7.47 -8.78 16.00
CA HIS A 157 -6.46 -7.79 16.37
C HIS A 157 -6.51 -6.54 15.49
N ILE A 158 -6.71 -6.68 14.18
CA ILE A 158 -6.94 -5.52 13.31
C ILE A 158 -8.24 -4.80 13.71
N GLY A 159 -9.26 -5.57 14.10
CA GLY A 159 -10.55 -5.09 14.62
C GLY A 159 -10.42 -4.14 15.80
N THR A 160 -9.47 -4.36 16.72
CA THR A 160 -9.30 -3.50 17.91
C THR A 160 -8.73 -2.11 17.60
N PHE A 161 -8.22 -1.88 16.39
CA PHE A 161 -7.72 -0.56 15.98
C PHE A 161 -8.83 0.38 15.50
N TRP A 162 -10.08 -0.10 15.39
CA TRP A 162 -11.24 0.65 14.92
C TRP A 162 -12.13 1.05 16.08
#